data_AF-A0A059LLA6-F1
#
_entry.id   AF-A0A059LLA6-F1
#
_cell.length_a   1.000
_cell.length_b   1.000
_cell.length_c   1.000
_cell.angle_alpha   90.00
_cell.angle_beta   90.00
_cell.angle_gamma   90.00
#
_symmetry.space_group_name_H-M   'P 1'
#
loop_
_entity.id
_entity.type
_entity.pdbx_description
1 polymer ?
#
loop_
_entity_poly.entity_id
_entity_poly.type
_entity_poly.pdbx_seq_one_letter_code
_entity_poly.pdbx_strand_id
1 'polypeptide(L)'
;MATEEYLHHYIEGGKRYEDLPSRLRMTLSEEDWKRKVKSHCISRGFSWSSSLASSSCPESEYYESLVQTYSRSLRLFPYHLSEYVCRVQRLTPFDYYAEMLTELMVSDRAYDSLPNFVAADALRLLGVGRNEFIALLVKAKSARQMWRSTRATARAALPRRALPLALQSWWRLHAVNVSDVEWRALSEAEQSVMRRAAAEPREGLAGLEAGELLLDGAAQGEEAAVKAWLGAGPAPHKCFTPAAFPANRALQSADALHAKGLLWVEVPVRGGDQVSVPPLEGFVSNRTTQGEALDPVEALLYQVFVAASDRSSVRQLAHVLGVDAARLRVALSVGCRLGFCARAEEGGEETGVEVSLGSYSLRSRGELGPESSIQELDFGAFQGSNSAASAPSAAPAPPPSAALIVDARVT
;
A
#
# COMPACT_ATOMS: atom_id res chain seq x y z
N MET A 1 -19.43 -14.71 17.59
CA MET A 1 -19.98 -14.72 16.22
C MET A 1 -21.21 -13.81 16.17
N ALA A 2 -22.44 -14.27 16.49
CA ALA A 2 -23.65 -13.42 16.38
C ALA A 2 -23.66 -12.13 17.28
N THR A 3 -23.03 -12.16 18.45
CA THR A 3 -22.91 -10.97 19.32
C THR A 3 -21.90 -9.94 18.81
N GLU A 4 -20.87 -10.34 18.06
CA GLU A 4 -19.85 -9.42 17.54
C GLU A 4 -20.31 -8.72 16.26
N GLU A 5 -20.96 -9.47 15.37
CA GLU A 5 -21.62 -8.89 14.18
C GLU A 5 -22.67 -7.85 14.56
N TYR A 6 -23.44 -8.11 15.63
CA TYR A 6 -24.39 -7.14 16.17
C TYR A 6 -23.71 -5.87 16.69
N LEU A 7 -22.53 -5.99 17.31
CA LEU A 7 -21.77 -4.83 17.79
C LEU A 7 -21.21 -4.03 16.61
N HIS A 8 -20.70 -4.70 15.57
CA HIS A 8 -20.23 -4.03 14.35
C HIS A 8 -21.32 -3.18 13.72
N HIS A 9 -22.55 -3.69 13.64
CA HIS A 9 -23.68 -2.92 13.12
C HIS A 9 -23.93 -1.61 13.89
N TYR A 10 -23.82 -1.63 15.23
CA TYR A 10 -23.96 -0.40 16.03
C TYR A 10 -22.79 0.57 15.86
N ILE A 11 -21.58 0.05 15.67
CA ILE A 11 -20.37 0.86 15.42
C ILE A 11 -20.48 1.54 14.05
N GLU A 12 -20.86 0.79 13.01
CA GLU A 12 -21.06 1.29 11.64
C GLU A 12 -22.24 2.29 11.59
N GLY A 13 -23.27 2.09 12.42
CA GLY A 13 -24.36 3.03 12.61
C GLY A 13 -24.02 4.25 13.49
N GLY A 14 -22.77 4.40 13.94
CA GLY A 14 -22.31 5.56 14.70
C GLY A 14 -22.92 5.73 16.10
N LYS A 15 -23.50 4.67 16.68
CA LYS A 15 -24.17 4.75 17.98
C LYS A 15 -23.16 4.88 19.12
N ARG A 16 -23.42 5.76 20.09
CA ARG A 16 -22.59 5.88 21.30
C ARG A 16 -22.94 4.78 22.31
N TYR A 17 -22.07 4.60 23.30
CA TYR A 17 -22.29 3.61 24.36
C TYR A 17 -23.65 3.81 25.06
N GLU A 18 -24.02 5.07 25.32
CA GLU A 18 -25.27 5.46 25.98
C GLU A 18 -26.53 5.03 25.21
N ASP A 19 -26.43 5.02 23.87
CA ASP A 19 -27.51 4.67 22.94
C ASP A 19 -27.65 3.16 22.70
N LEU A 20 -26.78 2.35 23.33
CA LEU A 20 -26.85 0.91 23.19
C LEU A 20 -28.05 0.33 23.96
N PRO A 21 -28.72 -0.70 23.41
CA PRO A 21 -29.76 -1.44 24.11
C PRO A 21 -29.33 -1.85 25.52
N SER A 22 -30.21 -1.70 26.51
CA SER A 22 -29.89 -1.98 27.93
C SER A 22 -29.32 -3.39 28.14
N ARG A 23 -29.81 -4.38 27.38
CA ARG A 23 -29.28 -5.75 27.39
C ARG A 23 -27.77 -5.83 27.08
N LEU A 24 -27.27 -5.00 26.17
CA LEU A 24 -25.85 -4.98 25.79
C LEU A 24 -25.02 -4.23 26.83
N ARG A 25 -25.53 -3.12 27.37
CA ARG A 25 -24.87 -2.36 28.45
C ARG A 25 -24.76 -3.15 29.77
N MET A 26 -25.59 -4.17 29.99
CA MET A 26 -25.45 -5.08 31.14
C MET A 26 -24.28 -6.06 30.99
N THR A 27 -23.89 -6.38 29.77
CA THR A 27 -22.83 -7.38 29.48
C THR A 27 -21.52 -6.78 28.99
N LEU A 28 -21.55 -5.55 28.49
CA LEU A 28 -20.43 -4.85 27.88
C LEU A 28 -20.16 -3.58 28.67
N SER A 29 -18.97 -3.46 29.24
CA SER A 29 -18.55 -2.22 29.89
C SER A 29 -18.29 -1.12 28.87
N GLU A 30 -18.31 0.14 29.31
CA GLU A 30 -17.98 1.29 28.45
C GLU A 30 -16.53 1.19 27.92
N GLU A 31 -15.61 0.71 28.75
CA GLU A 31 -14.20 0.51 28.36
C GLU A 31 -14.07 -0.58 27.29
N ASP A 32 -14.79 -1.69 27.43
CA ASP A 32 -14.79 -2.76 26.43
C ASP A 32 -15.45 -2.30 25.13
N TRP A 33 -16.50 -1.48 25.20
CA TRP A 33 -17.09 -0.84 24.02
C TRP A 33 -16.08 0.05 23.31
N LYS A 34 -15.43 0.99 24.01
CA LYS A 34 -14.39 1.86 23.45
C LYS A 34 -13.26 1.06 22.80
N ARG A 35 -12.81 -0.04 23.44
CA ARG A 35 -11.81 -0.95 22.89
C ARG A 35 -12.29 -1.63 21.59
N LYS A 36 -13.54 -2.11 21.56
CA LYS A 36 -14.15 -2.73 20.37
C LYS A 36 -14.34 -1.73 19.24
N VAL A 37 -14.82 -0.51 19.52
CA VAL A 37 -14.92 0.59 18.54
C VAL A 37 -13.57 0.87 17.92
N LYS A 38 -12.54 1.09 18.75
CA LYS A 38 -11.17 1.35 18.30
C LYS A 38 -10.65 0.21 17.41
N SER A 39 -10.77 -1.03 17.87
CA SER A 39 -10.29 -2.20 17.10
C SER A 39 -11.03 -2.37 15.78
N HIS A 40 -12.34 -2.11 15.74
CA HIS A 40 -13.15 -2.19 14.53
C HIS A 40 -12.79 -1.08 13.54
N CYS A 41 -12.66 0.17 14.00
CA CYS A 41 -12.27 1.29 13.14
C CYS A 41 -10.87 1.08 12.53
N ILE A 42 -9.92 0.57 13.32
CA ILE A 42 -8.57 0.22 12.84
C ILE A 42 -8.64 -0.91 11.82
N SER A 43 -9.38 -2.00 12.09
CA SER A 43 -9.45 -3.14 11.18
C SER A 43 -10.05 -2.76 9.82
N ARG A 44 -11.02 -1.84 9.81
CA ARG A 44 -11.62 -1.25 8.60
C ARG A 44 -10.78 -0.13 7.96
N GLY A 45 -9.79 0.39 8.67
CA GLY A 45 -8.93 1.49 8.20
C GLY A 45 -9.61 2.84 8.15
N PHE A 46 -10.58 3.10 9.01
CA PHE A 46 -11.23 4.39 9.11
C PHE A 46 -10.33 5.46 9.73
N SER A 47 -10.54 6.72 9.34
CA SER A 47 -9.87 7.86 9.97
C SER A 47 -10.44 8.11 11.37
N TRP A 48 -9.65 8.70 12.25
CA TRP A 48 -10.10 9.00 13.61
C TRP A 48 -11.24 10.03 13.62
N SER A 49 -11.12 11.10 12.83
CA SER A 49 -12.08 12.20 12.79
C SER A 49 -13.41 11.82 12.13
N SER A 50 -13.39 10.91 11.16
CA SER A 50 -14.58 10.45 10.44
C SER A 50 -15.23 9.21 11.06
N SER A 51 -14.82 8.78 12.25
CA SER A 51 -15.33 7.56 12.88
C SER A 51 -15.64 7.75 14.36
N LEU A 52 -16.34 6.76 14.93
CA LEU A 52 -16.69 6.71 16.35
C LEU A 52 -15.45 6.59 17.26
N ALA A 53 -14.26 6.33 16.69
CA ALA A 53 -13.00 6.35 17.41
C ALA A 53 -12.72 7.71 18.08
N SER A 54 -13.20 8.81 17.48
CA SER A 54 -13.08 10.16 18.04
C SER A 54 -13.69 10.33 19.42
N SER A 55 -14.79 9.64 19.70
CA SER A 55 -15.43 9.60 21.03
C SER A 55 -14.83 8.56 21.97
N SER A 56 -13.99 7.65 21.45
CA SER A 56 -13.56 6.46 22.19
C SER A 56 -12.14 6.57 22.74
N CYS A 57 -11.23 7.24 22.03
CA CYS A 57 -9.84 7.42 22.44
C CYS A 57 -9.21 8.69 21.83
N PRO A 58 -8.10 9.21 22.41
CA PRO A 58 -7.33 10.30 21.82
C PRO A 58 -6.81 9.96 20.41
N GLU A 59 -6.65 11.00 19.58
CA GLU A 59 -6.19 10.85 18.19
C GLU A 59 -4.79 10.21 18.09
N SER A 60 -3.85 10.63 18.93
CA SER A 60 -2.48 10.08 18.94
C SER A 60 -2.45 8.58 19.27
N GLU A 61 -3.19 8.17 20.30
CA GLU A 61 -3.30 6.78 20.74
C GLU A 61 -3.94 5.90 19.65
N TYR A 62 -4.94 6.45 18.93
CA TYR A 62 -5.59 5.75 17.82
C TYR A 62 -4.60 5.43 16.70
N TYR A 63 -3.90 6.43 16.18
CA TYR A 63 -3.00 6.22 15.05
C TYR A 63 -1.75 5.42 15.42
N GLU A 64 -1.24 5.53 16.66
CA GLU A 64 -0.16 4.66 17.15
C GLU A 64 -0.60 3.19 17.15
N SER A 65 -1.80 2.93 17.67
CA SER A 65 -2.38 1.58 17.67
C SER A 65 -2.68 1.08 16.25
N LEU A 66 -3.09 1.98 15.35
CA LEU A 66 -3.35 1.66 13.94
C LEU A 66 -2.08 1.19 13.24
N VAL A 67 -1.01 1.99 13.30
CA VAL A 67 0.30 1.66 12.69
C VAL A 67 0.84 0.35 13.26
N GLN A 68 0.78 0.17 14.59
CA GLN A 68 1.25 -1.06 15.23
C GLN A 68 0.45 -2.28 14.75
N THR A 69 -0.87 -2.15 14.64
CA THR A 69 -1.74 -3.24 14.15
C THR A 69 -1.45 -3.55 12.69
N TYR A 70 -1.29 -2.53 11.84
CA TYR A 70 -1.01 -2.67 10.41
C TYR A 70 0.35 -3.37 10.19
N SER A 71 1.38 -2.94 10.91
CA SER A 71 2.70 -3.55 10.83
C SER A 71 2.68 -5.02 11.25
N ARG A 72 2.06 -5.33 12.41
CA ARG A 72 1.95 -6.72 12.92
C ARG A 72 1.18 -7.66 11.99
N SER A 73 0.14 -7.15 11.34
CA SER A 73 -0.69 -7.93 10.40
C SER A 73 -0.16 -7.93 8.96
N LEU A 74 1.01 -7.31 8.72
CA LEU A 74 1.62 -7.13 7.41
C LEU A 74 0.64 -6.49 6.42
N ARG A 75 0.12 -5.31 6.76
CA ARG A 75 -0.74 -4.49 5.89
C ARG A 75 0.06 -3.42 5.17
N LEU A 76 -0.51 -2.90 4.10
CA LEU A 76 0.06 -1.75 3.39
C LEU A 76 0.19 -0.55 4.34
N PHE A 77 1.16 0.31 4.05
CA PHE A 77 1.23 1.61 4.71
C PHE A 77 -0.11 2.35 4.50
N PRO A 78 -0.71 2.98 5.53
CA PRO A 78 -2.02 3.62 5.43
C PRO A 78 -1.95 4.94 4.66
N TYR A 79 -1.77 4.88 3.34
CA TYR A 79 -1.56 6.06 2.50
C TYR A 79 -2.72 7.06 2.53
N HIS A 80 -3.96 6.59 2.69
CA HIS A 80 -5.13 7.45 2.87
C HIS A 80 -5.13 8.23 4.17
N LEU A 81 -4.31 7.83 5.14
CA LEU A 81 -4.13 8.49 6.44
C LEU A 81 -2.76 9.19 6.54
N SER A 82 -2.04 9.35 5.41
CA SER A 82 -0.71 10.00 5.37
C SER A 82 -0.71 11.40 5.96
N GLU A 83 -1.84 12.12 5.88
CA GLU A 83 -1.95 13.46 6.45
C GLU A 83 -1.65 13.45 7.95
N TYR A 84 -2.14 12.49 8.72
CA TYR A 84 -1.78 12.39 10.13
C TYR A 84 -0.47 11.62 10.32
N VAL A 85 -0.34 10.45 9.68
CA VAL A 85 0.78 9.52 9.93
C VAL A 85 2.13 10.12 9.52
N CYS A 86 2.22 10.76 8.34
CA CYS A 86 3.45 11.38 7.89
C CYS A 86 3.67 12.76 8.51
N ARG A 87 2.64 13.61 8.59
CA ARG A 87 2.81 15.00 9.04
C ARG A 87 2.97 15.12 10.55
N VAL A 88 2.12 14.42 11.31
CA VAL A 88 2.02 14.55 12.77
C VAL A 88 2.90 13.50 13.45
N GLN A 89 2.72 12.22 13.12
CA GLN A 89 3.54 11.15 13.73
C GLN A 89 4.95 11.07 13.14
N ARG A 90 5.23 11.80 12.05
CA ARG A 90 6.54 11.79 11.36
C ARG A 90 6.99 10.39 10.93
N LEU A 91 6.03 9.48 10.70
CA LEU A 91 6.31 8.14 10.20
C LEU A 91 6.32 8.14 8.68
N THR A 92 7.45 7.76 8.08
CA THR A 92 7.57 7.62 6.64
C THR A 92 7.18 6.20 6.19
N PRO A 93 6.69 6.01 4.95
CA PRO A 93 6.50 4.67 4.40
C PRO A 93 7.79 3.85 4.41
N PHE A 94 8.94 4.48 4.19
CA PHE A 94 10.25 3.82 4.25
C PHE A 94 10.52 3.24 5.64
N ASP A 95 10.37 4.04 6.70
CA ASP A 95 10.61 3.59 8.07
C ASP A 95 9.62 2.51 8.48
N TYR A 96 8.35 2.63 8.06
CA TYR A 96 7.33 1.62 8.29
C TYR A 96 7.72 0.25 7.74
N TYR A 97 8.12 0.17 6.47
CA TYR A 97 8.52 -1.10 5.87
C TYR A 97 9.91 -1.57 6.33
N ALA A 98 10.83 -0.67 6.65
CA ALA A 98 12.12 -1.04 7.25
C ALA A 98 11.92 -1.72 8.60
N GLU A 99 11.01 -1.23 9.43
CA GLU A 99 10.67 -1.85 10.70
C GLU A 99 9.93 -3.18 10.50
N MET A 100 9.02 -3.25 9.53
CA MET A 100 8.32 -4.50 9.19
C MET A 100 9.30 -5.61 8.75
N LEU A 101 10.26 -5.30 7.87
CA LEU A 101 11.29 -6.25 7.45
C LEU A 101 12.23 -6.60 8.61
N THR A 102 12.54 -5.65 9.49
CA THR A 102 13.33 -5.91 10.71
C THR A 102 12.63 -6.96 11.59
N GLU A 103 11.33 -6.81 11.83
CA GLU A 103 10.55 -7.77 12.62
C GLU A 103 10.46 -9.15 11.95
N LEU A 104 10.35 -9.22 10.62
CA LEU A 104 10.44 -10.49 9.89
C LEU A 104 11.79 -11.18 10.10
N MET A 105 12.90 -10.44 10.04
CA MET A 105 14.25 -11.00 10.27
C MET A 105 14.44 -11.47 11.71
N VAL A 106 13.93 -10.72 12.70
CA VAL A 106 14.02 -11.07 14.13
C VAL A 106 13.18 -12.31 14.45
N SER A 107 12.02 -12.43 13.82
CA SER A 107 11.11 -13.56 13.97
C SER A 107 11.45 -14.77 13.08
N ASP A 108 12.51 -14.68 12.28
CA ASP A 108 12.96 -15.70 11.32
C ASP A 108 11.85 -16.13 10.33
N ARG A 109 10.97 -15.19 9.98
CA ARG A 109 9.88 -15.41 9.03
C ARG A 109 10.38 -15.22 7.60
N ALA A 110 9.92 -16.08 6.70
CA ALA A 110 10.23 -15.98 5.28
C ALA A 110 9.64 -14.69 4.67
N TYR A 111 10.37 -14.10 3.72
CA TYR A 111 9.92 -12.95 2.94
C TYR A 111 8.59 -13.23 2.23
N ASP A 112 8.40 -14.46 1.74
CA ASP A 112 7.21 -14.93 1.02
C ASP A 112 5.92 -14.86 1.85
N SER A 113 6.02 -14.58 3.16
CA SER A 113 4.86 -14.34 4.03
C SER A 113 4.32 -12.90 3.95
N LEU A 114 5.01 -11.99 3.26
CA LEU A 114 4.52 -10.65 2.93
C LEU A 114 3.47 -10.72 1.83
N PRO A 115 2.34 -10.01 1.95
CA PRO A 115 1.39 -9.88 0.84
C PRO A 115 2.03 -9.24 -0.38
N ASN A 116 1.53 -9.57 -1.57
CA ASN A 116 2.11 -9.13 -2.84
C ASN A 116 2.25 -7.59 -2.92
N PHE A 117 1.21 -6.83 -2.57
CA PHE A 117 1.27 -5.36 -2.62
C PHE A 117 2.22 -4.77 -1.57
N VAL A 118 2.32 -5.41 -0.40
CA VAL A 118 3.25 -5.01 0.66
C VAL A 118 4.69 -5.27 0.23
N ALA A 119 4.96 -6.43 -0.37
CA ALA A 119 6.27 -6.76 -0.93
C ALA A 119 6.65 -5.81 -2.06
N ALA A 120 5.72 -5.50 -2.97
CA ALA A 120 5.93 -4.54 -4.04
C ALA A 120 6.28 -3.14 -3.52
N ASP A 121 5.59 -2.66 -2.47
CA ASP A 121 5.86 -1.35 -1.90
C ASP A 121 7.18 -1.31 -1.11
N ALA A 122 7.48 -2.37 -0.35
CA ALA A 122 8.76 -2.53 0.34
C ALA A 122 9.93 -2.58 -0.67
N LEU A 123 9.78 -3.29 -1.79
CA LEU A 123 10.76 -3.32 -2.86
C LEU A 123 10.94 -1.93 -3.49
N ARG A 124 9.84 -1.23 -3.79
CA ARG A 124 9.87 0.12 -4.39
C ARG A 124 10.60 1.13 -3.49
N LEU A 125 10.43 1.04 -2.18
CA LEU A 125 10.99 2.01 -1.23
C LEU A 125 12.38 1.64 -0.73
N LEU A 126 12.64 0.35 -0.45
CA LEU A 126 13.90 -0.11 0.13
C LEU A 126 14.83 -0.78 -0.88
N GLY A 127 14.31 -1.26 -2.01
CA GLY A 127 15.09 -2.10 -2.94
C GLY A 127 15.36 -3.50 -2.40
N VAL A 128 14.55 -3.98 -1.44
CA VAL A 128 14.73 -5.30 -0.82
C VAL A 128 13.65 -6.24 -1.34
N GLY A 129 14.02 -7.04 -2.33
CA GLY A 129 13.24 -8.18 -2.79
C GLY A 129 13.54 -9.44 -1.96
N ARG A 130 13.01 -10.57 -2.42
CA ARG A 130 13.16 -11.87 -1.76
C ARG A 130 14.63 -12.28 -1.59
N ASN A 131 15.40 -12.20 -2.68
CA ASN A 131 16.80 -12.64 -2.69
C ASN A 131 17.68 -11.70 -1.87
N GLU A 132 17.45 -10.40 -1.97
CA GLU A 132 18.12 -9.38 -1.17
C GLU A 132 17.82 -9.60 0.32
N PHE A 133 16.56 -9.87 0.68
CA PHE A 133 16.17 -10.16 2.06
C PHE A 133 16.90 -11.39 2.62
N ILE A 134 16.95 -12.48 1.86
CA ILE A 134 17.66 -13.71 2.27
C ILE A 134 19.15 -13.41 2.50
N ALA A 135 19.80 -12.71 1.57
CA ALA A 135 21.20 -12.32 1.70
C ALA A 135 21.44 -11.45 2.94
N LEU A 136 20.56 -10.47 3.20
CA LEU A 136 20.63 -9.60 4.38
C LEU A 136 20.39 -10.37 5.68
N LEU A 137 19.48 -11.36 5.68
CA LEU A 137 19.19 -12.21 6.84
C LEU A 137 20.40 -13.07 7.21
N VAL A 138 21.04 -13.70 6.22
CA VAL A 138 22.26 -14.48 6.41
C VAL A 138 23.38 -13.59 6.97
N LYS A 139 23.56 -12.39 6.39
CA LYS A 139 24.54 -11.41 6.87
C LYS A 139 24.26 -10.96 8.31
N ALA A 140 23.00 -10.76 8.67
CA ALA A 140 22.62 -10.33 10.01
C ALA A 140 22.87 -11.43 11.06
N LYS A 141 22.65 -12.71 10.72
CA LYS A 141 22.93 -13.86 11.59
C LYS A 141 24.44 -14.10 11.76
N SER A 142 25.22 -13.99 10.70
CA SER A 142 26.68 -14.22 10.76
C SER A 142 27.44 -13.15 11.55
N ALA A 143 26.93 -11.91 11.62
CA ALA A 143 27.60 -10.79 12.27
C ALA A 143 27.80 -10.91 13.79
N ARG A 144 27.08 -11.80 14.48
CA ARG A 144 27.21 -12.00 15.95
C ARG A 144 27.50 -13.43 16.38
N GLN A 145 27.81 -14.34 15.45
CA GLN A 145 28.04 -15.76 15.77
C GLN A 145 26.88 -16.36 16.58
N MET A 146 25.68 -15.85 16.30
CA MET A 146 24.43 -16.11 17.01
C MET A 146 23.42 -16.68 16.03
N TRP A 147 22.67 -17.69 16.46
CA TRP A 147 21.66 -18.35 15.63
C TRP A 147 20.38 -17.52 15.42
N ARG A 148 20.16 -16.47 16.24
CA ARG A 148 19.04 -15.51 16.12
C ARG A 148 19.53 -14.11 15.79
N SER A 149 18.84 -13.44 14.87
CA SER A 149 19.08 -12.02 14.59
C SER A 149 18.47 -11.16 15.69
N THR A 150 19.23 -10.21 16.21
CA THR A 150 18.72 -9.18 17.12
C THR A 150 18.09 -8.03 16.32
N ARG A 151 17.16 -7.28 16.93
CA ARG A 151 16.55 -6.11 16.28
C ARG A 151 17.60 -5.12 15.76
N ALA A 152 18.63 -4.85 16.55
CA ALA A 152 19.73 -3.95 16.18
C ALA A 152 20.54 -4.46 14.97
N THR A 153 20.87 -5.76 14.90
CA THR A 153 21.61 -6.34 13.77
C THR A 153 20.75 -6.40 12.50
N ALA A 154 19.47 -6.76 12.63
CA ALA A 154 18.53 -6.77 11.53
C ALA A 154 18.36 -5.35 10.93
N ARG A 155 18.08 -4.36 11.79
CA ARG A 155 17.90 -2.97 11.33
C ARG A 155 19.16 -2.38 10.72
N ALA A 156 20.33 -2.76 11.23
CA ALA A 156 21.63 -2.32 10.69
C ALA A 156 21.99 -2.96 9.35
N ALA A 157 21.45 -4.15 9.04
CA ALA A 157 21.63 -4.82 7.76
C ALA A 157 20.77 -4.19 6.64
N LEU A 158 19.58 -3.69 6.98
CA LEU A 158 18.67 -3.06 6.03
C LEU A 158 19.17 -1.69 5.53
N PRO A 159 18.68 -1.25 4.35
CA PRO A 159 18.93 0.08 3.84
C PRO A 159 18.61 1.19 4.86
N ARG A 160 19.40 2.27 4.80
CA ARG A 160 19.24 3.45 5.68
C ARG A 160 18.56 4.63 5.00
N ARG A 161 18.44 4.60 3.68
CA ARG A 161 17.84 5.66 2.88
C ARG A 161 16.87 5.04 1.89
N ALA A 162 15.73 5.68 1.71
CA ALA A 162 14.79 5.32 0.67
C ALA A 162 15.43 5.46 -0.71
N LEU A 163 14.99 4.61 -1.65
CA LEU A 163 15.29 4.79 -3.05
C LEU A 163 14.68 6.10 -3.58
N PRO A 164 15.29 6.73 -4.60
CA PRO A 164 14.71 7.91 -5.24
C PRO A 164 13.30 7.64 -5.74
N LEU A 165 12.41 8.63 -5.59
CA LEU A 165 11.01 8.47 -5.95
C LEU A 165 10.85 8.83 -7.43
N ALA A 166 10.28 7.93 -8.23
CA ALA A 166 9.87 8.23 -9.61
C ALA A 166 8.60 9.11 -9.60
N LEU A 167 8.76 10.37 -9.21
CA LEU A 167 7.68 11.35 -9.12
C LEU A 167 7.02 11.57 -10.48
N GLN A 168 5.71 11.40 -10.55
CA GLN A 168 4.92 11.77 -11.73
C GLN A 168 4.52 13.24 -11.65
N SER A 169 4.36 13.88 -12.82
CA SER A 169 4.01 15.30 -12.96
C SER A 169 2.74 15.70 -12.20
N TRP A 170 1.78 14.79 -12.10
CA TRP A 170 0.46 14.98 -11.51
C TRP A 170 0.35 14.57 -10.03
N TRP A 171 1.41 13.98 -9.45
CA TRP A 171 1.43 13.65 -8.02
C TRP A 171 1.49 14.92 -7.17
N ARG A 172 1.17 14.84 -5.88
CA ARG A 172 1.25 15.99 -4.99
C ARG A 172 2.27 15.79 -3.88
N LEU A 173 3.05 16.83 -3.60
CA LEU A 173 4.02 16.89 -2.51
C LEU A 173 3.45 17.72 -1.36
N HIS A 174 3.66 17.24 -0.15
CA HIS A 174 3.20 17.89 1.08
C HIS A 174 4.32 17.96 2.10
N ALA A 175 4.44 19.11 2.76
CA ALA A 175 5.35 19.29 3.88
C ALA A 175 4.83 18.60 5.15
N VAL A 176 5.75 17.97 5.88
CA VAL A 176 5.48 17.53 7.26
C VAL A 176 5.62 18.70 8.25
N ASN A 177 5.26 18.49 9.51
CA ASN A 177 5.54 19.49 10.55
C ASN A 177 7.05 19.50 10.83
N VAL A 178 7.74 20.60 10.54
CA VAL A 178 9.20 20.73 10.67
C VAL A 178 9.57 21.62 11.84
N SER A 179 10.59 21.22 12.60
CA SER A 179 11.14 22.04 13.70
C SER A 179 12.04 23.17 13.17
N ASP A 180 12.27 24.21 13.97
CA ASP A 180 13.18 25.30 13.61
C ASP A 180 14.61 24.83 13.31
N VAL A 181 15.07 23.78 13.99
CA VAL A 181 16.41 23.21 13.79
C VAL A 181 16.51 22.53 12.43
N GLU A 182 15.53 21.68 12.10
CA GLU A 182 15.46 21.03 10.79
C GLU A 182 15.32 22.06 9.67
N TRP A 183 14.49 23.10 9.87
CA TRP A 183 14.28 24.17 8.89
C TRP A 183 15.58 24.90 8.55
N ARG A 184 16.35 25.28 9.57
CA ARG A 184 17.63 25.98 9.39
C ARG A 184 18.72 25.11 8.75
N ALA A 185 18.62 23.80 8.87
CA ALA A 185 19.56 22.85 8.25
C ALA A 185 19.30 22.64 6.75
N LEU A 186 18.17 23.12 6.22
CA LEU A 186 17.84 23.01 4.80
C LEU A 186 18.58 24.05 3.95
N SER A 187 19.02 23.64 2.77
CA SER A 187 19.51 24.55 1.74
C SER A 187 18.40 25.49 1.24
N GLU A 188 18.77 26.60 0.61
CA GLU A 188 17.80 27.57 0.08
C GLU A 188 16.84 26.93 -0.96
N ALA A 189 17.35 26.03 -1.79
CA ALA A 189 16.56 25.27 -2.75
C ALA A 189 15.52 24.37 -2.06
N GLU A 190 15.94 23.65 -1.01
CA GLU A 190 15.05 22.80 -0.22
C GLU A 190 13.99 23.62 0.54
N GLN A 191 14.38 24.75 1.14
CA GLN A 191 13.42 25.66 1.79
C GLN A 191 12.39 26.19 0.78
N SER A 192 12.80 26.51 -0.44
CA SER A 192 11.89 26.95 -1.50
C SER A 192 10.85 25.87 -1.84
N VAL A 193 11.28 24.62 -2.00
CA VAL A 193 10.39 23.48 -2.23
C VAL A 193 9.41 23.30 -1.05
N MET A 194 9.90 23.37 0.19
CA MET A 194 9.07 23.24 1.39
C MET A 194 8.03 24.36 1.51
N ARG A 195 8.40 25.62 1.27
CA ARG A 195 7.45 26.75 1.28
C ARG A 195 6.34 26.52 0.26
N ARG A 196 6.71 26.06 -0.94
CA ARG A 196 5.76 25.80 -2.01
C ARG A 196 4.82 24.63 -1.69
N ALA A 197 5.35 23.53 -1.15
CA ALA A 197 4.55 22.41 -0.65
C ALA A 197 3.61 22.83 0.50
N ALA A 198 3.93 23.88 1.24
CA ALA A 198 3.10 24.43 2.32
C ALA A 198 2.12 25.55 1.87
N ALA A 199 2.24 26.10 0.65
CA ALA A 199 1.58 27.36 0.25
C ALA A 199 0.25 27.20 -0.52
N GLU A 200 0.06 26.14 -1.31
CA GLU A 200 -1.06 26.04 -2.27
C GLU A 200 -2.33 25.36 -1.76
N PRO A 201 -3.51 25.98 -1.77
CA PRO A 201 -4.75 25.38 -1.27
C PRO A 201 -5.20 24.14 -2.06
N ARG A 202 -5.82 23.20 -1.34
CA ARG A 202 -6.42 21.97 -1.88
C ARG A 202 -7.48 22.29 -2.94
N GLU A 203 -7.19 22.05 -4.21
CA GLU A 203 -8.21 21.56 -5.16
C GLU A 203 -8.14 20.02 -5.18
N GLY A 204 -8.76 19.38 -4.18
CA GLY A 204 -9.06 17.96 -4.24
C GLY A 204 -8.89 17.16 -2.94
N LEU A 205 -9.92 16.37 -2.68
CA LEU A 205 -10.25 15.45 -1.58
C LEU A 205 -10.94 16.03 -0.34
N ALA A 206 -10.59 17.18 0.22
CA ALA A 206 -11.41 17.78 1.31
C ALA A 206 -12.56 18.67 0.79
N GLY A 207 -12.46 19.18 -0.44
CA GLY A 207 -13.49 20.04 -1.07
C GLY A 207 -14.64 19.30 -1.74
N LEU A 208 -14.68 17.96 -1.68
CA LEU A 208 -15.73 17.14 -2.28
C LEU A 208 -16.45 16.22 -1.27
N GLU A 209 -16.13 16.29 0.02
CA GLU A 209 -16.81 15.48 1.07
C GLU A 209 -17.58 16.32 2.10
N ALA A 210 -18.22 17.39 1.64
CA ALA A 210 -19.31 18.04 2.39
C ALA A 210 -20.52 18.46 1.52
N GLY A 211 -20.48 18.24 0.20
CA GLY A 211 -21.53 18.73 -0.71
C GLY A 211 -22.01 17.79 -1.82
N GLU A 212 -21.34 16.65 -2.05
CA GLU A 212 -21.72 15.70 -3.13
C GLU A 212 -21.90 14.26 -2.63
N LEU A 213 -21.99 14.07 -1.31
CA LEU A 213 -22.22 12.76 -0.69
C LEU A 213 -23.71 12.44 -0.46
N LEU A 214 -24.62 13.29 -0.94
CA LEU A 214 -26.07 13.10 -0.74
C LEU A 214 -26.91 13.81 -1.81
N LEU A 215 -26.72 13.49 -3.10
CA LEU A 215 -27.74 13.73 -4.12
C LEU A 215 -27.71 12.58 -5.13
N ASP A 216 -28.13 11.41 -4.66
CA ASP A 216 -28.97 10.46 -5.40
C ASP A 216 -29.47 9.43 -4.39
N GLY A 217 -30.53 9.78 -3.62
CA GLY A 217 -31.34 8.77 -2.94
C GLY A 217 -31.84 8.98 -1.50
N ALA A 218 -31.76 10.16 -0.88
CA ALA A 218 -32.36 10.36 0.45
C ALA A 218 -33.29 11.59 0.53
N ALA A 219 -34.43 11.40 1.19
CA ALA A 219 -35.53 12.34 1.31
C ALA A 219 -35.13 13.64 2.04
N GLN A 220 -35.82 14.72 1.68
CA GLN A 220 -35.58 16.13 2.02
C GLN A 220 -35.66 16.51 3.53
N GLY A 221 -35.60 15.55 4.46
CA GLY A 221 -35.75 15.78 5.90
C GLY A 221 -34.46 15.71 6.73
N GLU A 222 -33.38 15.08 6.24
CA GLU A 222 -32.16 14.83 7.02
C GLU A 222 -31.02 15.84 6.80
N GLU A 223 -31.20 16.79 5.88
CA GLU A 223 -30.17 17.76 5.49
C GLU A 223 -29.73 18.69 6.64
N ALA A 224 -30.65 19.02 7.55
CA ALA A 224 -30.39 19.90 8.69
C ALA A 224 -29.62 19.19 9.82
N ALA A 225 -29.80 17.88 10.00
CA ALA A 225 -29.12 17.10 11.03
C ALA A 225 -27.67 16.76 10.64
N VAL A 226 -27.42 16.50 9.35
CA VAL A 226 -26.07 16.25 8.81
C VAL A 226 -25.22 17.53 8.81
N LYS A 227 -25.81 18.70 8.50
CA LYS A 227 -25.13 20.00 8.63
C LYS A 227 -24.76 20.34 10.09
N ALA A 228 -25.53 19.86 11.07
CA ALA A 228 -25.21 20.02 12.49
C ALA A 228 -24.13 19.02 12.98
N TRP A 229 -23.94 17.89 12.29
CA TRP A 229 -22.90 16.88 12.58
C TRP A 229 -21.53 17.24 11.99
N LEU A 230 -21.48 17.93 10.85
CA LEU A 230 -20.27 18.34 10.12
C LEU A 230 -19.55 19.56 10.74
N GLY A 231 -19.53 19.66 12.08
CA GLY A 231 -18.79 20.71 12.79
C GLY A 231 -17.39 20.90 12.21
N ALA A 232 -17.03 22.17 11.94
CA ALA A 232 -15.85 22.59 11.20
C ALA A 232 -14.60 21.75 11.53
N GLY A 233 -14.25 20.83 10.63
CA GLY A 233 -12.96 20.16 10.66
C GLY A 233 -11.81 21.19 10.59
N PRO A 234 -10.61 20.84 11.05
CA PRO A 234 -9.47 21.75 11.02
C PRO A 234 -9.24 22.27 9.58
N ALA A 235 -8.86 23.54 9.48
CA ALA A 235 -8.81 24.31 8.23
C ALA A 235 -8.08 23.59 7.08
N PRO A 236 -8.50 23.80 5.82
CA PRO A 236 -7.90 23.15 4.65
C PRO A 236 -6.40 23.47 4.54
N HIS A 237 -5.57 22.44 4.55
CA HIS A 237 -4.13 22.53 4.32
C HIS A 237 -3.73 22.07 2.91
N LYS A 238 -2.51 22.46 2.53
CA LYS A 238 -2.10 22.92 1.20
C LYS A 238 -1.19 21.88 0.47
N CYS A 239 -1.21 21.79 -0.86
CA CYS A 239 -0.58 20.74 -1.68
C CYS A 239 -0.07 21.23 -3.05
N PHE A 240 1.01 20.63 -3.61
CA PHE A 240 1.67 21.11 -4.84
C PHE A 240 2.04 19.98 -5.83
N THR A 241 2.03 20.21 -7.16
CA THR A 241 2.38 19.19 -8.19
C THR A 241 3.78 19.36 -8.81
N PRO A 242 4.55 18.28 -9.09
CA PRO A 242 5.86 18.37 -9.71
C PRO A 242 5.91 19.07 -11.07
N ALA A 243 4.80 19.10 -11.83
CA ALA A 243 4.69 19.82 -13.10
C ALA A 243 5.04 21.33 -12.99
N ALA A 244 4.90 21.92 -11.80
CA ALA A 244 5.22 23.33 -11.59
C ALA A 244 6.69 23.57 -11.19
N PHE A 245 7.60 22.58 -11.32
CA PHE A 245 9.05 22.77 -11.20
C PHE A 245 9.70 23.16 -12.54
N PRO A 246 10.20 24.40 -12.70
CA PRO A 246 10.82 24.81 -13.95
C PRO A 246 12.29 24.34 -14.11
N ALA A 247 12.81 23.42 -13.29
CA ALA A 247 14.22 23.03 -13.35
C ALA A 247 14.54 21.67 -12.68
N ASN A 248 15.51 20.95 -13.25
CA ASN A 248 16.03 19.66 -12.77
C ASN A 248 16.53 19.72 -11.30
N ARG A 249 17.04 20.87 -10.83
CA ARG A 249 17.49 21.06 -9.43
C ARG A 249 16.37 20.98 -8.39
N ALA A 250 15.15 21.37 -8.74
CA ALA A 250 14.06 21.38 -7.79
C ALA A 250 13.49 19.97 -7.55
N LEU A 251 13.51 19.11 -8.57
CA LEU A 251 13.23 17.68 -8.45
C LEU A 251 14.27 16.97 -7.56
N GLN A 252 15.56 17.26 -7.76
CA GLN A 252 16.63 16.74 -6.90
C GLN A 252 16.47 17.16 -5.43
N SER A 253 16.02 18.40 -5.21
CA SER A 253 15.75 18.92 -3.86
C SER A 253 14.51 18.26 -3.25
N ALA A 254 13.46 17.99 -4.04
CA ALA A 254 12.28 17.24 -3.60
C ALA A 254 12.62 15.78 -3.23
N ASP A 255 13.45 15.09 -4.03
CA ASP A 255 13.93 13.75 -3.72
C ASP A 255 14.78 13.73 -2.43
N ALA A 256 15.66 14.71 -2.26
CA ALA A 256 16.46 14.84 -1.05
C ALA A 256 15.59 15.07 0.20
N LEU A 257 14.57 15.92 0.10
CA LEU A 257 13.60 16.18 1.17
C LEU A 257 12.73 14.96 1.48
N HIS A 258 12.28 14.23 0.46
CA HIS A 258 11.55 12.97 0.63
C HIS A 258 12.43 11.92 1.33
N ALA A 259 13.70 11.79 0.92
CA ALA A 259 14.66 10.90 1.58
C ALA A 259 14.98 11.29 3.03
N LYS A 260 14.84 12.57 3.38
CA LYS A 260 14.93 13.10 4.76
C LYS A 260 13.63 12.92 5.57
N GLY A 261 12.54 12.44 4.96
CA GLY A 261 11.24 12.31 5.60
C GLY A 261 10.55 13.65 5.87
N LEU A 262 10.91 14.70 5.13
CA LEU A 262 10.35 16.05 5.28
C LEU A 262 9.22 16.34 4.29
N LEU A 263 9.09 15.51 3.27
CA LEU A 263 7.97 15.51 2.33
C LEU A 263 7.28 14.15 2.33
N TRP A 264 5.96 14.17 2.19
CA TRP A 264 5.18 13.00 1.83
C TRP A 264 4.40 13.26 0.56
N VAL A 265 3.98 12.18 -0.10
CA VAL A 265 3.44 12.23 -1.46
C VAL A 265 2.00 11.72 -1.48
N GLU A 266 1.09 12.51 -2.03
CA GLU A 266 -0.28 12.12 -2.35
C GLU A 266 -0.38 11.80 -3.85
N VAL A 267 -1.11 10.74 -4.20
CA VAL A 267 -1.36 10.35 -5.60
C VAL A 267 -2.85 10.61 -5.86
N PRO A 268 -3.22 11.80 -6.37
CA PRO A 268 -4.61 12.22 -6.39
C PRO A 268 -5.39 11.56 -7.54
N VAL A 269 -6.31 10.67 -7.20
CA VAL A 269 -7.22 10.03 -8.18
C VAL A 269 -8.60 10.66 -8.05
N ARG A 270 -9.11 11.21 -9.16
CA ARG A 270 -10.45 11.81 -9.26
C ARG A 270 -11.46 10.80 -9.80
N GLY A 271 -12.74 11.01 -9.51
CA GLY A 271 -13.81 10.10 -9.97
C GLY A 271 -13.97 10.03 -11.50
N GLY A 272 -13.59 11.10 -12.21
CA GLY A 272 -13.59 11.16 -13.67
C GLY A 272 -12.29 10.73 -14.33
N ASP A 273 -11.23 10.41 -13.55
CA ASP A 273 -9.96 10.00 -14.13
C ASP A 273 -10.14 8.67 -14.88
N GLN A 274 -9.49 8.56 -16.03
CA GLN A 274 -9.39 7.32 -16.79
C GLN A 274 -8.19 6.54 -16.27
N VAL A 275 -8.42 5.32 -15.81
CA VAL A 275 -7.38 4.46 -15.29
C VAL A 275 -7.26 3.23 -16.17
N SER A 276 -6.02 2.93 -16.56
CA SER A 276 -5.62 1.69 -17.19
C SER A 276 -5.08 0.75 -16.12
N VAL A 277 -5.61 -0.45 -16.10
CA VAL A 277 -5.20 -1.52 -15.19
C VAL A 277 -4.84 -2.71 -16.08
N PRO A 278 -3.59 -3.19 -16.05
CA PRO A 278 -3.19 -4.32 -16.86
C PRO A 278 -3.87 -5.61 -16.35
N PRO A 279 -4.17 -6.57 -17.22
CA PRO A 279 -4.73 -7.87 -16.82
C PRO A 279 -3.73 -8.60 -15.90
N LEU A 280 -4.20 -9.33 -14.89
CA LEU A 280 -3.31 -10.13 -14.04
C LEU A 280 -2.83 -11.37 -14.78
N GLU A 281 -1.73 -11.26 -15.52
CA GLU A 281 -0.99 -12.45 -15.97
C GLU A 281 0.02 -12.84 -14.89
N GLY A 282 -0.10 -14.08 -14.37
CA GLY A 282 0.87 -14.65 -13.43
C GLY A 282 0.78 -14.18 -11.97
N PHE A 283 -0.22 -13.38 -11.59
CA PHE A 283 -0.36 -12.91 -10.21
C PHE A 283 -1.17 -13.88 -9.35
N VAL A 284 -0.47 -14.66 -8.52
CA VAL A 284 -1.08 -15.53 -7.52
C VAL A 284 -1.02 -14.84 -6.17
N SER A 285 -2.19 -14.55 -5.57
CA SER A 285 -2.23 -14.06 -4.19
C SER A 285 -1.74 -15.15 -3.25
N ASN A 286 -0.79 -14.82 -2.38
CA ASN A 286 -0.33 -15.70 -1.31
C ASN A 286 -1.25 -15.69 -0.08
N ARG A 287 -2.38 -14.97 -0.13
CA ARG A 287 -3.42 -14.96 0.90
C ARG A 287 -4.76 -15.37 0.32
N THR A 288 -5.56 -16.07 1.12
CA THR A 288 -6.98 -16.26 0.81
C THR A 288 -7.63 -14.87 0.76
N THR A 289 -8.31 -14.54 -0.34
CA THR A 289 -9.03 -13.27 -0.53
C THR A 289 -10.28 -13.13 0.35
N GLN A 290 -10.52 -14.09 1.25
CA GLN A 290 -11.69 -14.16 2.12
C GLN A 290 -11.25 -14.24 3.59
N GLY A 291 -11.72 -13.28 4.40
CA GLY A 291 -11.55 -13.26 5.85
C GLY A 291 -11.47 -11.83 6.42
N GLU A 292 -11.96 -11.65 7.66
CA GLU A 292 -11.97 -10.35 8.37
C GLU A 292 -10.57 -9.76 8.63
N ALA A 293 -9.52 -10.55 8.47
CA ALA A 293 -8.13 -10.15 8.66
C ALA A 293 -7.51 -9.45 7.44
N LEU A 294 -8.14 -9.53 6.25
CA LEU A 294 -7.61 -8.96 5.01
C LEU A 294 -7.63 -7.42 5.06
N ASP A 295 -6.59 -6.78 4.53
CA ASP A 295 -6.54 -5.33 4.38
C ASP A 295 -7.62 -4.88 3.38
N PRO A 296 -8.55 -3.99 3.75
CA PRO A 296 -9.61 -3.53 2.85
C PRO A 296 -9.10 -2.93 1.54
N VAL A 297 -7.94 -2.25 1.57
CA VAL A 297 -7.34 -1.65 0.37
C VAL A 297 -6.78 -2.73 -0.55
N GLU A 298 -6.10 -3.72 0.03
CA GLU A 298 -5.60 -4.89 -0.70
C GLU A 298 -6.75 -5.68 -1.35
N ALA A 299 -7.83 -5.91 -0.61
CA ALA A 299 -9.02 -6.61 -1.11
C ALA A 299 -9.62 -5.90 -2.34
N LEU A 300 -9.75 -4.57 -2.28
CA LEU A 300 -10.25 -3.76 -3.39
C LEU A 300 -9.28 -3.76 -4.57
N LEU A 301 -7.97 -3.72 -4.34
CA LEU A 301 -6.98 -3.83 -5.41
C LEU A 301 -7.15 -5.14 -6.18
N TYR A 302 -7.26 -6.29 -5.51
CA TYR A 302 -7.53 -7.56 -6.19
C TYR A 302 -8.83 -7.53 -7.01
N GLN A 303 -9.91 -6.95 -6.47
CA GLN A 303 -11.18 -6.83 -7.21
C GLN A 303 -11.03 -5.97 -8.47
N VAL A 304 -10.32 -4.85 -8.37
CA VAL A 304 -10.01 -3.97 -9.51
C VAL A 304 -9.31 -4.76 -10.61
N PHE A 305 -8.29 -5.53 -10.26
CA PHE A 305 -7.54 -6.30 -11.24
C PHE A 305 -8.32 -7.43 -11.91
N VAL A 306 -9.31 -8.01 -11.22
CA VAL A 306 -10.20 -9.02 -11.81
C VAL A 306 -11.23 -8.40 -12.75
N ALA A 307 -11.67 -7.18 -12.46
CA ALA A 307 -12.75 -6.53 -13.18
C ALA A 307 -12.30 -5.59 -14.31
N ALA A 308 -11.05 -5.14 -14.30
CA ALA A 308 -10.64 -4.03 -15.14
C ALA A 308 -10.39 -4.40 -16.61
N SER A 309 -10.65 -3.42 -17.46
CA SER A 309 -10.38 -3.38 -18.89
C SER A 309 -9.34 -2.29 -19.20
N ASP A 310 -8.81 -2.28 -20.43
CA ASP A 310 -7.67 -1.46 -20.86
C ASP A 310 -7.80 0.04 -20.51
N ARG A 311 -9.03 0.60 -20.44
CA ARG A 311 -9.33 1.95 -19.90
C ARG A 311 -10.76 2.03 -19.35
N SER A 312 -10.91 2.33 -18.07
CA SER A 312 -12.22 2.60 -17.44
C SER A 312 -12.16 3.83 -16.54
N SER A 313 -13.26 4.60 -16.50
CA SER A 313 -13.35 5.71 -15.54
C SER A 313 -13.52 5.17 -14.13
N VAL A 314 -12.98 5.88 -13.13
CA VAL A 314 -13.10 5.45 -11.71
C VAL A 314 -14.55 5.28 -11.30
N ARG A 315 -15.45 6.19 -11.72
CA ARG A 315 -16.88 6.10 -11.41
C ARG A 315 -17.54 4.85 -12.02
N GLN A 316 -17.21 4.52 -13.26
CA GLN A 316 -17.74 3.32 -13.92
C GLN A 316 -17.22 2.06 -13.25
N LEU A 317 -15.93 2.01 -12.91
CA LEU A 317 -15.33 0.87 -12.23
C LEU A 317 -15.93 0.68 -10.83
N ALA A 318 -16.22 1.77 -10.10
CA ALA A 318 -16.93 1.71 -8.82
C ALA A 318 -18.33 1.08 -8.97
N HIS A 319 -19.07 1.50 -10.00
CA HIS A 319 -20.39 0.94 -10.30
C HIS A 319 -20.33 -0.55 -10.65
N VAL A 320 -19.37 -0.97 -11.50
CA VAL A 320 -19.19 -2.38 -11.89
C VAL A 320 -18.84 -3.26 -10.69
N LEU A 321 -17.97 -2.78 -9.81
CA LEU A 321 -17.55 -3.49 -8.61
C LEU A 321 -18.58 -3.43 -7.47
N GLY A 322 -19.60 -2.56 -7.57
CA GLY A 322 -20.57 -2.33 -6.49
C GLY A 322 -19.93 -1.76 -5.22
N VAL A 323 -18.88 -0.96 -5.36
CA VAL A 323 -18.12 -0.38 -4.24
C VAL A 323 -18.20 1.14 -4.23
N ASP A 324 -18.06 1.72 -3.05
CA ASP A 324 -18.01 3.16 -2.89
C ASP A 324 -16.83 3.79 -3.65
N ALA A 325 -17.11 4.89 -4.37
CA ALA A 325 -16.12 5.56 -5.21
C ALA A 325 -14.98 6.18 -4.39
N ALA A 326 -15.21 6.61 -3.13
CA ALA A 326 -14.15 7.11 -2.28
C ALA A 326 -13.16 6.01 -1.89
N ARG A 327 -13.66 4.83 -1.53
CA ARG A 327 -12.82 3.65 -1.26
C ARG A 327 -12.05 3.18 -2.49
N LEU A 328 -12.69 3.18 -3.66
CA LEU A 328 -12.01 2.81 -4.91
C LEU A 328 -10.89 3.81 -5.26
N ARG A 329 -11.11 5.12 -5.09
CA ARG A 329 -10.06 6.13 -5.32
C ARG A 329 -8.82 5.87 -4.48
N VAL A 330 -8.98 5.46 -3.21
CA VAL A 330 -7.86 5.09 -2.33
C VAL A 330 -7.10 3.89 -2.88
N ALA A 331 -7.81 2.82 -3.26
CA ALA A 331 -7.19 1.64 -3.84
C ALA A 331 -6.42 1.97 -5.13
N LEU A 332 -7.04 2.70 -6.06
CA LEU A 332 -6.41 3.13 -7.30
C LEU A 332 -5.23 4.08 -7.08
N SER A 333 -5.28 4.94 -6.06
CA SER A 333 -4.15 5.79 -5.65
C SER A 333 -2.94 4.94 -5.26
N VAL A 334 -3.16 3.87 -4.48
CA VAL A 334 -2.11 2.89 -4.14
C VAL A 334 -1.67 2.12 -5.37
N GLY A 335 -2.59 1.63 -6.20
CA GLY A 335 -2.26 0.93 -7.45
C GLY A 335 -1.38 1.76 -8.38
N CYS A 336 -1.71 3.04 -8.57
CA CYS A 336 -0.90 3.99 -9.34
C CYS A 336 0.49 4.21 -8.72
N ARG A 337 0.56 4.31 -7.38
CA ARG A 337 1.83 4.48 -6.67
C ARG A 337 2.77 3.27 -6.84
N LEU A 338 2.20 2.07 -6.88
CA LEU A 338 2.94 0.82 -7.03
C LEU A 338 3.28 0.50 -8.50
N GLY A 339 2.77 1.29 -9.44
CA GLY A 339 2.97 1.07 -10.88
C GLY A 339 2.03 0.03 -11.48
N PHE A 340 1.05 -0.46 -10.73
CA PHE A 340 0.06 -1.41 -11.24
C PHE A 340 -1.12 -0.74 -11.94
N CYS A 341 -1.31 0.57 -11.78
CA CYS A 341 -2.32 1.33 -12.49
C CYS A 341 -1.67 2.55 -13.16
N ALA A 342 -2.12 2.91 -14.34
CA ALA A 342 -1.70 4.12 -15.03
C ALA A 342 -2.90 5.05 -15.22
N ARG A 343 -2.74 6.32 -14.87
CA ARG A 343 -3.72 7.35 -15.23
C ARG A 343 -3.49 7.72 -16.70
N ALA A 344 -4.51 7.56 -17.55
CA ALA A 344 -4.41 7.98 -18.94
C ALA A 344 -4.37 9.51 -19.00
N GLU A 345 -3.38 10.07 -19.69
CA GLU A 345 -3.30 11.52 -19.93
C GLU A 345 -4.29 11.93 -21.03
N GLU A 346 -4.97 13.05 -20.84
CA GLU A 346 -5.76 13.69 -21.90
C GLU A 346 -4.79 14.33 -22.92
N GLY A 347 -4.48 13.60 -24.00
CA GLY A 347 -3.88 14.20 -25.22
C GLY A 347 -2.41 13.89 -25.53
N GLY A 348 -1.76 12.92 -24.90
CA GLY A 348 -0.42 12.47 -25.28
C GLY A 348 -0.45 11.33 -26.30
N GLU A 349 0.25 11.48 -27.42
CA GLU A 349 0.54 10.41 -28.38
C GLU A 349 1.00 9.13 -27.68
N GLU A 350 0.63 7.99 -28.26
CA GLU A 350 1.02 6.65 -27.84
C GLU A 350 2.55 6.50 -27.84
N THR A 351 3.19 6.91 -26.76
CA THR A 351 4.39 6.20 -26.32
C THR A 351 3.88 4.95 -25.64
N GLY A 352 3.83 3.86 -26.40
CA GLY A 352 3.61 2.53 -25.86
C GLY A 352 4.68 2.25 -24.81
N VAL A 353 4.39 2.62 -23.56
CA VAL A 353 5.03 2.01 -22.41
C VAL A 353 4.38 0.64 -22.34
N GLU A 354 5.05 -0.32 -22.96
CA GLU A 354 4.77 -1.73 -22.77
C GLU A 354 4.93 -2.00 -21.26
N VAL A 355 3.83 -1.91 -20.51
CA VAL A 355 3.75 -2.38 -19.13
C VAL A 355 3.66 -3.90 -19.23
N SER A 356 4.79 -4.51 -19.57
CA SER A 356 4.95 -5.95 -19.45
C SER A 356 4.91 -6.26 -17.96
N LEU A 357 3.94 -7.07 -17.52
CA LEU A 357 3.96 -7.70 -16.19
C LEU A 357 5.25 -8.52 -15.97
N GLY A 358 5.98 -8.87 -17.05
CA GLY A 358 7.33 -9.44 -17.02
C GLY A 358 8.48 -8.44 -16.79
N SER A 359 8.22 -7.12 -16.77
CA SER A 359 9.24 -6.08 -16.54
C SER A 359 9.47 -5.71 -15.06
N TYR A 360 8.80 -6.39 -14.12
CA TYR A 360 9.35 -6.58 -12.77
C TYR A 360 10.58 -7.50 -12.75
N SER A 361 11.16 -7.82 -13.92
CA SER A 361 12.57 -8.16 -14.02
C SER A 361 13.41 -6.91 -13.71
N LEU A 362 13.90 -6.86 -12.47
CA LEU A 362 14.85 -5.88 -11.93
C LEU A 362 15.98 -5.59 -12.93
N ARG A 363 15.84 -4.54 -13.75
CA ARG A 363 16.99 -3.98 -14.47
C ARG A 363 17.90 -3.29 -13.45
N SER A 364 18.85 -4.07 -12.92
CA SER A 364 20.07 -3.55 -12.32
C SER A 364 20.73 -2.59 -13.31
N ARG A 365 20.64 -1.29 -13.04
CA ARG A 365 21.45 -0.30 -13.74
C ARG A 365 22.69 -0.03 -12.87
N GLY A 366 23.70 -0.87 -13.07
CA GLY A 366 25.01 -0.74 -12.46
C GLY A 366 25.96 -1.81 -13.02
N GLU A 367 26.84 -1.40 -13.93
CA GLU A 367 27.90 -2.21 -14.51
C GLU A 367 28.78 -2.83 -13.42
N LEU A 368 28.76 -4.16 -13.28
CA LEU A 368 29.79 -4.93 -12.60
C LEU A 368 29.98 -6.26 -13.35
N GLY A 369 31.15 -6.40 -13.98
CA GLY A 369 31.93 -7.62 -14.24
C GLY A 369 31.25 -8.84 -14.90
N PRO A 370 31.85 -9.43 -15.94
CA PRO A 370 31.22 -10.54 -16.66
C PRO A 370 31.51 -11.87 -15.97
N GLU A 371 30.87 -12.21 -14.84
CA GLU A 371 30.69 -13.59 -14.38
C GLU A 371 29.53 -13.68 -13.38
N SER A 372 28.31 -13.91 -13.86
CA SER A 372 27.28 -14.69 -13.16
C SER A 372 26.11 -14.94 -14.10
N SER A 373 25.87 -16.22 -14.40
CA SER A 373 24.78 -16.68 -15.25
C SER A 373 23.43 -16.35 -14.63
N ILE A 374 22.57 -15.77 -15.46
CA ILE A 374 21.18 -15.37 -15.18
C ILE A 374 20.32 -16.64 -15.16
N GLN A 375 19.53 -16.84 -14.10
CA GLN A 375 18.36 -17.72 -14.13
C GLN A 375 17.11 -16.86 -13.97
N GLU A 376 16.24 -16.96 -14.97
CA GLU A 376 14.91 -16.35 -15.02
C GLU A 376 14.05 -16.80 -13.82
N LEU A 377 13.24 -15.90 -13.30
CA LEU A 377 12.25 -16.18 -12.26
C LEU A 377 11.11 -16.99 -12.89
N ASP A 378 11.19 -18.31 -12.83
CA ASP A 378 10.09 -19.21 -13.16
C ASP A 378 9.15 -19.33 -11.94
N PHE A 379 7.91 -18.85 -12.09
CA PHE A 379 6.84 -18.97 -11.09
C PHE A 379 5.96 -20.21 -11.32
N GLY A 380 6.46 -21.23 -12.05
CA GLY A 380 5.78 -22.50 -12.28
C GLY A 380 6.23 -23.62 -11.33
N ALA A 381 5.27 -24.19 -10.59
CA ALA A 381 5.14 -25.59 -10.14
C ALA A 381 4.88 -25.76 -8.63
N PHE A 382 3.61 -25.66 -8.25
CA PHE A 382 3.08 -26.41 -7.10
C PHE A 382 1.72 -27.01 -7.48
N GLN A 383 1.76 -28.11 -8.24
CA GLN A 383 0.59 -29.00 -8.31
C GLN A 383 0.55 -29.81 -7.01
N GLY A 384 -0.41 -29.46 -6.15
CA GLY A 384 -0.81 -30.29 -5.03
C GLY A 384 -1.37 -31.61 -5.55
N SER A 385 -0.77 -32.70 -5.10
CA SER A 385 -1.24 -34.06 -5.31
C SER A 385 -2.57 -34.28 -4.56
N ASN A 386 -3.66 -34.40 -5.32
CA ASN A 386 -4.87 -35.04 -4.83
C ASN A 386 -4.75 -36.55 -5.05
N SER A 387 -4.74 -37.31 -3.96
CA SER A 387 -4.89 -38.76 -3.96
C SER A 387 -6.38 -39.13 -3.93
N ALA A 388 -6.88 -39.81 -4.95
CA ALA A 388 -7.91 -40.86 -4.84
C ALA A 388 -8.16 -41.59 -6.19
N ALA A 389 -7.60 -42.80 -6.29
CA ALA A 389 -8.07 -44.02 -6.95
C ALA A 389 -8.93 -43.98 -8.25
N SER A 390 -8.39 -44.55 -9.34
CA SER A 390 -8.80 -45.88 -9.86
C SER A 390 -7.98 -46.28 -11.12
N ALA A 391 -7.48 -47.51 -11.13
CA ALA A 391 -6.80 -48.22 -12.23
C ALA A 391 -7.86 -48.88 -13.17
N PRO A 392 -7.54 -49.60 -14.28
CA PRO A 392 -6.22 -50.14 -14.67
C PRO A 392 -5.87 -50.15 -16.20
N SER A 393 -4.59 -50.46 -16.51
CA SER A 393 -4.17 -51.59 -17.38
C SER A 393 -3.04 -51.30 -18.40
N ALA A 394 -2.06 -52.22 -18.39
CA ALA A 394 -1.13 -52.67 -19.45
C ALA A 394 0.17 -51.87 -19.78
N ALA A 395 1.29 -52.59 -19.64
CA ALA A 395 2.70 -52.25 -19.96
C ALA A 395 3.07 -52.68 -21.41
N PRO A 396 4.36 -52.71 -21.87
CA PRO A 396 5.59 -51.96 -21.55
C PRO A 396 6.29 -51.34 -22.81
N ALA A 397 7.44 -50.67 -22.61
CA ALA A 397 8.31 -49.95 -23.56
C ALA A 397 8.87 -50.75 -24.76
N PRO A 398 9.40 -50.08 -25.81
CA PRO A 398 10.87 -49.94 -25.93
C PRO A 398 11.36 -48.60 -26.55
N PRO A 399 12.66 -48.24 -26.44
CA PRO A 399 13.26 -47.13 -27.18
C PRO A 399 13.95 -47.60 -28.48
N PRO A 400 14.19 -46.70 -29.45
CA PRO A 400 15.57 -46.59 -29.95
C PRO A 400 16.03 -45.17 -30.30
N SER A 401 17.33 -44.99 -30.11
CA SER A 401 18.20 -43.89 -30.50
C SER A 401 18.23 -43.63 -32.01
N ALA A 402 18.37 -42.36 -32.40
CA ALA A 402 18.84 -41.99 -33.73
C ALA A 402 20.36 -41.74 -33.70
N ALA A 403 21.06 -42.49 -34.54
CA ALA A 403 22.49 -42.41 -34.81
C ALA A 403 22.81 -41.21 -35.74
N LEU A 404 24.01 -40.66 -35.61
CA LEU A 404 24.69 -39.99 -36.71
C LEU A 404 26.02 -40.71 -36.95
N ILE A 405 26.17 -41.21 -38.17
CA ILE A 405 27.34 -41.94 -38.69
C ILE A 405 28.37 -40.91 -39.16
N VAL A 406 29.62 -41.07 -38.73
CA VAL A 406 30.79 -40.57 -39.48
C VAL A 406 31.82 -41.69 -39.50
N ASP A 407 32.04 -42.25 -40.68
CA ASP A 407 33.06 -43.24 -41.01
C ASP A 407 34.24 -42.50 -41.67
N ALA A 408 35.46 -42.74 -41.18
CA ALA A 408 36.68 -42.84 -42.00
C ALA A 408 37.90 -43.20 -41.12
N ARG A 409 38.04 -44.50 -40.90
CA ARG A 409 39.24 -45.32 -41.15
C ARG A 409 40.65 -44.87 -40.67
N VAL A 410 41.23 -45.80 -39.89
CA VAL A 410 42.56 -46.45 -40.06
C VAL A 410 43.76 -45.59 -39.65
N THR A 411 44.67 -45.98 -38.76
CA THR A 411 45.17 -47.29 -38.27
C THR A 411 45.27 -47.35 -36.75
#